data_AF-A0A7C7QFB9-F1
#
_entry.id   AF-A0A7C7QFB9-F1
#
_cell.length_a   1.000
_cell.length_b   1.000
_cell.length_c   1.000
_cell.angle_alpha   90.00
_cell.angle_beta   90.00
_cell.angle_gamma   90.00
#
_symmetry.space_group_name_H-M   'P 1'
#
loop_
_entity.id
_entity.type
_entity.pdbx_description
1 polymer ?
#
loop_
_entity_poly.entity_id
_entity_poly.type
_entity_poly.pdbx_seq_one_letter_code
_entity_poly.pdbx_strand_id
1 'polypeptide(L)'
;RGVTLVELMIAMVISLLVLLGVATVYSSSKRSYKVQEEMARLQENARYAFASMAGDITEAGFAGCNPKLQNLLNTNQGALFDFMAGIDGWEYTATSTAPGQSYTITSLANTGSTSDWTSYDWGNGAGTDLAAELDGNVLRGNDVLVIKKNILRDDIGLQQTPITAAAIPTGNATGIPQCSIVVVTDCQRGVVFQKGNNASASSLTRATGACSPGNSNPSNPWPFEITDQFRAMEAKSYAYYVGPGASGEPALFRADYGAGSIVIEELVEGVENMQVLYGEDLTPTDTDYRPTRYVTADNITHPDNVMSVRVSLLVRTPQELNRPQASRTLRLLGVDAATGVDVTTMNDRRVRKVFTSTFFLRNKGLYRERP
;
A
#
# COMPACT_ATOMS: atom_id res chain seq x y z
N ARG A 1 47.17 3.52 65.29
CA ARG A 1 46.63 2.18 64.97
C ARG A 1 46.78 2.00 63.46
N GLY A 2 47.63 1.07 63.03
CA GLY A 2 47.89 0.80 61.61
C GLY A 2 46.97 -0.29 61.09
N VAL A 3 46.58 -0.19 59.81
CA VAL A 3 45.79 -1.18 59.08
C VAL A 3 46.63 -2.45 58.88
N THR A 4 46.07 -3.61 59.15
CA THR A 4 46.72 -4.90 58.89
C THR A 4 46.61 -5.27 57.41
N LEU A 5 47.57 -6.04 56.89
CA LEU A 5 47.58 -6.50 55.50
C LEU A 5 46.30 -7.30 55.16
N VAL A 6 45.74 -8.00 56.15
CA VAL A 6 44.48 -8.74 56.06
C VAL A 6 43.27 -7.81 55.90
N GLU A 7 43.21 -6.69 56.64
CA GLU A 7 42.13 -5.70 56.48
C GLU A 7 42.13 -5.07 55.08
N LEU A 8 43.30 -4.82 54.49
CA LEU A 8 43.40 -4.33 53.11
C LEU A 8 42.91 -5.37 52.09
N MET A 9 43.24 -6.65 52.28
CA MET A 9 42.76 -7.72 51.41
C MET A 9 41.24 -7.87 51.49
N ILE A 10 40.67 -7.82 52.69
CA ILE A 10 39.22 -7.89 52.89
C ILE A 10 38.53 -6.68 52.25
N ALA A 11 39.06 -5.47 52.44
CA ALA A 11 38.49 -4.26 51.86
C ALA A 11 38.48 -4.29 50.31
N MET A 12 39.54 -4.79 49.69
CA MET A 12 39.61 -4.95 48.22
C MET A 12 38.60 -5.97 47.71
N VAL A 13 38.45 -7.12 48.38
CA VAL A 13 37.48 -8.14 47.98
C VAL A 13 36.06 -7.62 48.09
N ILE A 14 35.73 -6.91 49.19
CA ILE A 14 34.40 -6.29 49.36
C ILE A 14 34.15 -5.23 48.29
N SER A 15 35.14 -4.38 48.00
CA SER A 15 35.02 -3.35 46.95
C SER A 15 34.77 -3.97 45.58
N LEU A 16 35.48 -5.05 45.23
CA LEU A 16 35.28 -5.77 43.97
C LEU A 16 33.89 -6.40 43.89
N LEU A 17 33.41 -7.02 44.96
CA LEU A 17 32.06 -7.61 45.01
C LEU A 17 30.98 -6.55 44.83
N VAL A 18 31.12 -5.39 45.49
CA VAL A 18 30.18 -4.28 45.35
C VAL A 18 30.21 -3.73 43.93
N LEU A 19 31.39 -3.52 43.34
CA LEU A 19 31.53 -3.06 41.95
C LEU A 19 30.91 -4.04 40.95
N LEU A 20 31.08 -5.35 41.14
CA LEU A 20 30.43 -6.38 40.32
C LEU A 20 28.90 -6.30 40.47
N GLY A 21 28.38 -6.16 41.69
CA GLY A 21 26.96 -5.97 41.94
C GLY A 21 26.40 -4.75 41.20
N VAL A 22 27.04 -3.58 41.36
CA VAL A 22 26.63 -2.35 40.68
C VAL A 22 26.71 -2.48 39.16
N ALA A 23 27.77 -3.11 38.62
CA ALA A 23 27.93 -3.31 37.18
C ALA A 23 26.80 -4.18 36.59
N THR A 24 26.38 -5.24 37.29
CA THR A 24 25.26 -6.08 36.83
C THR A 24 23.93 -5.34 36.82
N VAL A 25 23.65 -4.55 37.86
CA VAL A 25 22.44 -3.73 37.94
C VAL A 25 22.46 -2.66 36.85
N TYR A 26 23.56 -1.94 36.68
CA TYR A 26 23.71 -0.92 35.64
C TYR A 26 23.51 -1.50 34.22
N SER A 27 24.11 -2.67 33.94
CA SER A 27 23.95 -3.37 32.66
C SER A 27 22.48 -3.79 32.43
N SER A 28 21.82 -4.30 33.46
CA SER A 28 20.40 -4.67 33.41
C SER A 28 19.49 -3.47 33.17
N SER A 29 19.74 -2.35 33.86
CA SER A 29 19.02 -1.08 33.65
C SER A 29 19.22 -0.57 32.23
N LYS A 30 20.47 -0.49 31.75
CA LYS A 30 20.78 -0.04 30.38
C LYS A 30 20.10 -0.92 29.31
N ARG A 31 20.07 -2.24 29.52
CA ARG A 31 19.35 -3.18 28.66
C ARG A 31 17.84 -2.90 28.66
N SER A 32 17.25 -2.69 29.84
CA SER A 32 15.83 -2.38 29.98
C SER A 32 15.47 -1.06 29.30
N TYR A 33 16.29 -0.01 29.46
CA TYR A 33 16.11 1.27 28.77
C TYR A 33 16.14 1.12 27.25
N LYS A 34 17.12 0.37 26.71
CA LYS A 34 17.19 0.12 25.26
C LYS A 34 15.96 -0.63 24.75
N VAL A 35 15.49 -1.64 25.47
CA VAL A 35 14.26 -2.38 25.10
C VAL A 35 13.06 -1.44 25.07
N GLN A 36 12.92 -0.56 26.06
CA GLN A 36 11.82 0.41 26.12
C GLN A 36 11.87 1.42 24.97
N GLU A 37 13.05 1.94 24.65
CA GLU A 37 13.23 2.87 23.52
C GLU A 37 12.87 2.21 22.18
N GLU A 38 13.39 1.00 21.93
CA GLU A 38 13.11 0.27 20.68
C GLU A 38 11.63 -0.11 20.55
N MET A 39 10.95 -0.41 21.67
CA MET A 39 9.51 -0.65 21.67
C MET A 39 8.69 0.61 21.38
N ALA A 40 9.16 1.78 21.83
CA ALA A 40 8.53 3.06 21.51
C ALA A 40 8.67 3.37 20.02
N ARG A 41 9.88 3.23 19.46
CA ARG A 41 10.14 3.37 18.01
C ARG A 41 9.27 2.44 17.18
N LEU A 42 9.14 1.19 17.59
CA LEU A 42 8.32 0.19 16.90
C LEU A 42 6.83 0.62 16.85
N GLN A 43 6.29 1.15 17.95
CA GLN A 43 4.91 1.65 17.98
C GLN A 43 4.72 2.94 17.17
N GLU A 44 5.70 3.84 17.22
CA GLU A 44 5.71 5.07 16.42
C GLU A 44 5.72 4.75 14.92
N ASN A 45 6.61 3.86 14.49
CA ASN A 45 6.69 3.34 13.12
C ASN A 45 5.37 2.75 12.65
N ALA A 46 4.75 1.88 13.46
CA ALA A 46 3.45 1.31 13.13
C ALA A 46 2.36 2.39 13.03
N ARG A 47 2.33 3.36 13.96
CA ARG A 47 1.37 4.47 13.94
C ARG A 47 1.52 5.32 12.67
N TYR A 48 2.75 5.62 12.27
CA TYR A 48 3.02 6.39 11.05
C TYR A 48 2.60 5.61 9.79
N ALA A 49 2.96 4.32 9.68
CA ALA A 49 2.54 3.46 8.57
C ALA A 49 1.02 3.47 8.36
N PHE A 50 0.25 3.18 9.42
CA PHE A 50 -1.21 3.16 9.32
C PHE A 50 -1.81 4.54 9.11
N ALA A 51 -1.21 5.62 9.65
CA ALA A 51 -1.68 6.98 9.39
C ALA A 51 -1.51 7.37 7.91
N SER A 52 -0.38 7.01 7.29
CA SER A 52 -0.15 7.22 5.86
C SER A 52 -1.18 6.45 5.02
N MET A 53 -1.33 5.15 5.27
CA MET A 53 -2.32 4.31 4.58
C MET A 53 -3.74 4.85 4.77
N ALA A 54 -4.12 5.24 6.00
CA ALA A 54 -5.46 5.74 6.29
C ALA A 54 -5.78 7.00 5.46
N GLY A 55 -4.83 7.93 5.34
CA GLY A 55 -5.00 9.13 4.52
C GLY A 55 -5.37 8.78 3.08
N ASP A 56 -4.57 7.92 2.44
CA ASP A 56 -4.80 7.51 1.05
C ASP A 56 -6.08 6.66 0.90
N ILE A 57 -6.34 5.71 1.80
CA ILE A 57 -7.54 4.83 1.78
C ILE A 57 -8.83 5.66 1.89
N THR A 58 -8.84 6.73 2.69
CA THR A 58 -10.06 7.55 2.86
C THR A 58 -10.45 8.35 1.61
N GLU A 59 -9.50 8.59 0.71
CA GLU A 59 -9.70 9.28 -0.57
C GLU A 59 -9.91 8.30 -1.74
N ALA A 60 -9.74 7.00 -1.48
CA ALA A 60 -9.88 5.95 -2.48
C ALA A 60 -11.27 5.97 -3.13
N GLY A 61 -11.31 5.73 -4.44
CA GLY A 61 -12.56 5.58 -5.21
C GLY A 61 -13.38 6.86 -5.39
N PHE A 62 -12.88 8.02 -4.95
CA PHE A 62 -13.57 9.28 -5.18
C PHE A 62 -13.56 9.63 -6.68
N ALA A 63 -14.70 9.91 -7.28
CA ALA A 63 -14.80 10.38 -8.67
C ALA A 63 -15.91 11.43 -8.86
N GLY A 64 -16.21 12.22 -7.82
CA GLY A 64 -17.34 13.15 -7.84
C GLY A 64 -18.65 12.46 -7.40
N CYS A 65 -19.75 12.66 -8.13
CA CYS A 65 -21.09 12.18 -7.74
C CYS A 65 -21.36 10.70 -8.11
N ASN A 66 -20.36 9.83 -7.97
CA ASN A 66 -20.42 8.41 -8.38
C ASN A 66 -20.81 8.19 -9.86
N PRO A 67 -20.05 8.76 -10.80
CA PRO A 67 -20.29 8.61 -12.24
C PRO A 67 -20.06 7.17 -12.70
N LYS A 68 -20.66 6.84 -13.85
CA LYS A 68 -20.21 5.70 -14.67
C LYS A 68 -18.94 6.10 -15.42
N LEU A 69 -17.81 5.51 -15.07
CA LEU A 69 -16.55 5.81 -15.75
C LEU A 69 -16.31 4.88 -16.94
N GLN A 70 -15.81 5.45 -18.03
CA GLN A 70 -15.25 4.70 -19.15
C GLN A 70 -13.72 4.78 -19.13
N ASN A 71 -13.08 3.61 -19.16
CA ASN A 71 -11.63 3.51 -19.18
C ASN A 71 -11.08 3.56 -20.62
N LEU A 72 -10.33 4.61 -20.94
CA LEU A 72 -9.62 4.74 -22.22
C LEU A 72 -8.12 4.43 -22.10
N LEU A 73 -7.64 4.01 -20.92
CA LEU A 73 -6.25 3.58 -20.75
C LEU A 73 -6.00 2.25 -21.45
N ASN A 74 -4.74 1.94 -21.75
CA ASN A 74 -4.38 0.55 -22.06
C ASN A 74 -4.52 -0.27 -20.79
N THR A 75 -5.28 -1.36 -20.86
CA THR A 75 -5.60 -2.19 -19.70
C THR A 75 -4.58 -3.28 -19.44
N ASN A 76 -3.51 -3.40 -20.23
CA ASN A 76 -2.51 -4.46 -20.14
C ASN A 76 -1.64 -4.44 -18.86
N GLN A 77 -1.94 -3.56 -17.90
CA GLN A 77 -1.14 -3.27 -16.72
C GLN A 77 -1.90 -3.52 -15.40
N GLY A 78 -3.00 -4.28 -15.46
CA GLY A 78 -3.67 -4.88 -14.29
C GLY A 78 -4.22 -3.88 -13.28
N ALA A 79 -4.18 -4.28 -12.01
CA ALA A 79 -4.78 -3.56 -10.88
C ALA A 79 -4.15 -2.18 -10.63
N LEU A 80 -2.97 -1.82 -11.16
CA LEU A 80 -2.38 -0.49 -10.96
C LEU A 80 -3.16 0.62 -11.67
N PHE A 81 -3.66 0.36 -12.88
CA PHE A 81 -4.26 1.38 -13.74
C PHE A 81 -5.74 1.12 -14.06
N ASP A 82 -6.37 0.16 -13.37
CA ASP A 82 -7.82 -0.02 -13.43
C ASP A 82 -8.54 0.91 -12.46
N PHE A 83 -8.85 2.13 -12.89
CA PHE A 83 -9.57 3.11 -12.07
C PHE A 83 -11.07 2.77 -11.90
N MET A 84 -11.54 1.56 -12.25
CA MET A 84 -12.92 1.14 -11.97
C MET A 84 -13.14 0.70 -10.52
N ALA A 85 -12.09 0.45 -9.73
CA ALA A 85 -12.19 0.30 -8.28
C ALA A 85 -11.24 1.25 -7.56
N GLY A 86 -11.72 1.83 -6.46
CA GLY A 86 -10.92 2.66 -5.58
C GLY A 86 -9.79 1.93 -4.88
N ILE A 87 -9.93 0.62 -4.65
CA ILE A 87 -8.95 -0.23 -3.99
C ILE A 87 -8.85 -1.56 -4.72
N ASP A 88 -7.63 -2.09 -4.78
CA ASP A 88 -7.31 -3.40 -5.32
C ASP A 88 -5.98 -3.90 -4.71
N GLY A 89 -5.42 -5.00 -5.20
CA GLY A 89 -4.08 -5.42 -4.84
C GLY A 89 -3.72 -6.82 -5.32
N TRP A 90 -2.71 -7.40 -4.69
CA TRP A 90 -2.26 -8.75 -4.99
C TRP A 90 -2.00 -9.54 -3.71
N GLU A 91 -2.44 -10.79 -3.71
CA GLU A 91 -2.12 -11.81 -2.72
C GLU A 91 -0.85 -12.54 -3.14
N TYR A 92 0.04 -12.85 -2.19
CA TYR A 92 1.16 -13.74 -2.47
C TYR A 92 0.72 -15.21 -2.51
N THR A 93 0.74 -15.83 -3.69
CA THR A 93 0.17 -17.16 -3.94
C THR A 93 1.20 -18.27 -4.14
N ALA A 94 2.48 -17.96 -4.40
CA ALA A 94 3.52 -18.97 -4.68
C ALA A 94 3.67 -20.07 -3.61
N THR A 95 3.58 -19.70 -2.33
CA THR A 95 3.43 -20.67 -1.23
C THR A 95 2.16 -20.44 -0.42
N SER A 96 1.28 -19.56 -0.93
CA SER A 96 0.07 -19.01 -0.30
C SER A 96 0.30 -18.34 1.06
N THR A 97 -0.23 -17.15 1.21
CA THR A 97 -0.41 -16.48 2.50
C THR A 97 -1.89 -16.29 2.86
N ALA A 98 -2.77 -17.12 2.29
CA ALA A 98 -4.20 -17.06 2.58
C ALA A 98 -4.51 -17.44 4.06
N PRO A 99 -5.66 -17.00 4.61
CA PRO A 99 -6.13 -17.45 5.91
C PRO A 99 -6.14 -18.98 6.02
N GLY A 100 -5.59 -19.53 7.11
CA GLY A 100 -5.37 -20.96 7.25
C GLY A 100 -3.94 -21.42 6.98
N GLN A 101 -3.11 -20.58 6.35
CA GLN A 101 -1.77 -20.96 5.90
C GLN A 101 -0.66 -20.46 6.83
N SER A 102 0.54 -20.99 6.60
CA SER A 102 1.76 -20.58 7.30
C SER A 102 2.85 -20.19 6.31
N TYR A 103 3.59 -19.13 6.63
CA TYR A 103 4.71 -18.66 5.83
C TYR A 103 5.97 -18.54 6.69
N THR A 104 7.13 -18.96 6.18
CA THR A 104 8.42 -18.79 6.87
C THR A 104 9.29 -17.80 6.12
N ILE A 105 9.66 -16.73 6.80
CA ILE A 105 10.63 -15.75 6.28
C ILE A 105 12.02 -16.40 6.34
N THR A 106 12.57 -16.74 5.17
CA THR A 106 13.89 -17.36 5.02
C THR A 106 15.00 -16.34 4.71
N SER A 107 14.63 -15.17 4.18
CA SER A 107 15.53 -14.07 3.85
C SER A 107 14.75 -12.75 3.81
N LEU A 108 15.41 -11.66 4.16
CA LEU A 108 14.86 -10.30 4.18
C LEU A 108 15.09 -9.52 2.88
N ALA A 109 15.76 -10.16 1.92
CA ALA A 109 16.07 -9.59 0.60
C ALA A 109 15.53 -10.48 -0.53
N ASN A 110 14.67 -11.47 -0.20
CA ASN A 110 14.12 -12.41 -1.16
C ASN A 110 12.90 -11.79 -1.85
N THR A 111 13.16 -11.02 -2.90
CA THR A 111 12.10 -10.51 -3.77
C THR A 111 11.60 -11.60 -4.71
N GLY A 112 10.33 -11.53 -5.07
CA GLY A 112 9.68 -12.50 -5.96
C GLY A 112 9.60 -12.03 -7.40
N SER A 113 9.08 -12.90 -8.26
CA SER A 113 8.72 -12.59 -9.65
C SER A 113 7.23 -12.35 -9.79
N THR A 114 6.78 -11.70 -10.86
CA THR A 114 5.37 -11.31 -11.01
C THR A 114 4.35 -12.43 -10.82
N SER A 115 4.69 -13.65 -11.25
CA SER A 115 3.86 -14.86 -11.12
C SER A 115 3.71 -15.40 -9.70
N ASP A 116 4.47 -14.88 -8.73
CA ASP A 116 4.36 -15.28 -7.33
C ASP A 116 3.12 -14.68 -6.64
N TRP A 117 2.43 -13.76 -7.33
CA TRP A 117 1.28 -13.00 -6.83
C TRP A 117 0.07 -13.10 -7.76
N THR A 118 -1.12 -12.93 -7.20
CA THR A 118 -2.37 -12.99 -7.95
C THR A 118 -3.36 -11.93 -7.45
N SER A 119 -3.96 -11.17 -8.36
CA SER A 119 -5.05 -10.22 -8.11
C SER A 119 -6.40 -10.76 -8.59
N TYR A 120 -7.46 -9.97 -8.35
CA TYR A 120 -8.72 -10.13 -9.07
C TYR A 120 -8.51 -10.01 -10.59
N ASP A 121 -9.21 -10.86 -11.36
CA ASP A 121 -9.25 -10.76 -12.83
C ASP A 121 -10.36 -9.80 -13.27
N TRP A 122 -9.94 -8.65 -13.80
CA TRP A 122 -10.83 -7.61 -14.31
C TRP A 122 -11.45 -7.91 -15.69
N GLY A 123 -11.05 -9.03 -16.32
CA GLY A 123 -11.48 -9.41 -17.67
C GLY A 123 -11.04 -8.41 -18.73
N ASN A 124 -9.96 -7.67 -18.47
CA ASN A 124 -9.47 -6.55 -19.29
C ASN A 124 -8.20 -6.92 -20.10
N GLY A 125 -7.79 -8.19 -20.06
CA GLY A 125 -6.62 -8.70 -20.78
C GLY A 125 -5.27 -8.50 -20.07
N ALA A 126 -5.24 -7.89 -18.88
CA ALA A 126 -4.01 -7.70 -18.10
C ALA A 126 -3.41 -9.00 -17.53
N GLY A 127 -4.23 -10.04 -17.36
CA GLY A 127 -3.92 -11.14 -16.46
C GLY A 127 -4.04 -10.73 -14.99
N THR A 128 -3.63 -11.63 -14.10
CA THR A 128 -3.74 -11.49 -12.64
C THR A 128 -2.40 -11.38 -11.93
N ASP A 129 -1.29 -11.56 -12.65
CA ASP A 129 0.05 -11.51 -12.08
C ASP A 129 0.37 -10.09 -11.57
N LEU A 130 1.39 -9.99 -10.69
CA LEU A 130 1.86 -8.69 -10.23
C LEU A 130 2.23 -7.78 -11.40
N ALA A 131 1.93 -6.49 -11.28
CA ALA A 131 2.34 -5.52 -12.27
C ALA A 131 3.87 -5.52 -12.47
N ALA A 132 4.30 -5.40 -13.73
CA ALA A 132 5.72 -5.47 -14.09
C ALA A 132 6.55 -4.36 -13.43
N GLU A 133 5.93 -3.23 -13.10
CA GLU A 133 6.57 -2.13 -12.37
C GLU A 133 6.98 -2.49 -10.94
N LEU A 134 6.35 -3.51 -10.35
CA LEU A 134 6.66 -4.02 -9.01
C LEU A 134 7.55 -5.28 -9.03
N ASP A 135 7.90 -5.79 -10.22
CA ASP A 135 8.73 -6.98 -10.37
C ASP A 135 10.10 -6.79 -9.71
N GLY A 136 10.53 -7.78 -8.93
CA GLY A 136 11.78 -7.73 -8.18
C GLY A 136 11.83 -6.72 -7.03
N ASN A 137 10.75 -5.96 -6.76
CA ASN A 137 10.71 -4.96 -5.68
C ASN A 137 9.98 -5.47 -4.42
N VAL A 138 9.03 -6.39 -4.57
CA VAL A 138 8.22 -6.91 -3.45
C VAL A 138 8.88 -8.14 -2.83
N LEU A 139 9.04 -8.14 -1.51
CA LEU A 139 9.53 -9.30 -0.76
C LEU A 139 8.48 -10.42 -0.75
N ARG A 140 8.90 -11.66 -1.00
CA ARG A 140 8.03 -12.84 -0.97
C ARG A 140 7.28 -12.97 0.36
N GLY A 141 6.06 -13.51 0.32
CA GLY A 141 5.19 -13.64 1.49
C GLY A 141 4.49 -12.36 1.91
N ASN A 142 4.58 -11.28 1.13
CA ASN A 142 3.90 -10.02 1.41
C ASN A 142 2.83 -9.75 0.37
N ASP A 143 1.72 -9.20 0.80
CA ASP A 143 0.68 -8.72 -0.10
C ASP A 143 1.02 -7.31 -0.60
N VAL A 144 0.36 -6.93 -1.69
CA VAL A 144 0.42 -5.57 -2.24
C VAL A 144 -0.97 -4.96 -2.15
N LEU A 145 -1.06 -3.74 -1.62
CA LEU A 145 -2.30 -2.97 -1.57
C LEU A 145 -2.21 -1.81 -2.55
N VAL A 146 -3.18 -1.70 -3.45
CA VAL A 146 -3.31 -0.59 -4.40
C VAL A 146 -4.47 0.30 -4.00
N ILE A 147 -4.20 1.61 -3.97
CA ILE A 147 -5.19 2.64 -3.66
C ILE A 147 -5.24 3.63 -4.81
N LYS A 148 -6.43 3.83 -5.38
CA LYS A 148 -6.67 4.74 -6.48
C LYS A 148 -7.52 5.91 -6.02
N LYS A 149 -6.99 7.12 -6.17
CA LYS A 149 -7.67 8.35 -5.76
C LYS A 149 -7.65 9.39 -6.86
N ASN A 150 -8.67 10.23 -6.89
CA ASN A 150 -8.76 11.33 -7.85
C ASN A 150 -8.71 12.66 -7.10
N ILE A 151 -7.79 13.52 -7.49
CA ILE A 151 -7.56 14.83 -6.91
C ILE A 151 -8.27 15.86 -7.78
N LEU A 152 -9.28 16.53 -7.24
CA LEU A 152 -10.07 17.53 -7.97
C LEU A 152 -9.23 18.72 -8.41
N ARG A 153 -9.41 19.15 -9.66
CA ARG A 153 -8.74 20.32 -10.26
C ARG A 153 -9.76 21.41 -10.58
N ASP A 154 -10.21 22.11 -9.54
CA ASP A 154 -11.18 23.22 -9.66
C ASP A 154 -10.63 24.44 -10.41
N ASP A 155 -9.32 24.51 -10.60
CA ASP A 155 -8.65 25.52 -11.40
C ASP A 155 -8.79 25.30 -12.92
N ILE A 156 -9.28 24.13 -13.34
CA ILE A 156 -9.49 23.76 -14.75
C ILE A 156 -10.97 23.89 -15.12
N GLY A 157 -11.30 24.89 -15.95
CA GLY A 157 -12.64 25.08 -16.50
C GLY A 157 -12.80 24.39 -17.86
N LEU A 158 -13.49 23.26 -17.90
CA LEU A 158 -13.74 22.55 -19.16
C LEU A 158 -14.73 23.32 -20.04
N GLN A 159 -14.55 23.25 -21.36
CA GLN A 159 -15.43 23.87 -22.33
C GLN A 159 -16.18 22.81 -23.14
N GLN A 160 -17.30 23.20 -23.74
CA GLN A 160 -18.09 22.31 -24.59
C GLN A 160 -17.24 21.73 -25.72
N THR A 161 -17.23 20.41 -25.81
CA THR A 161 -16.36 19.63 -26.70
C THR A 161 -17.20 18.56 -27.41
N PRO A 162 -17.35 18.62 -28.74
CA PRO A 162 -18.03 17.57 -29.49
C PRO A 162 -17.21 16.27 -29.48
N ILE A 163 -17.88 15.13 -29.67
CA ILE A 163 -17.23 13.80 -29.64
C ILE A 163 -16.04 13.65 -30.60
N THR A 164 -16.05 14.36 -31.73
CA THR A 164 -15.00 14.27 -32.77
C THR A 164 -13.78 15.15 -32.50
N ALA A 165 -13.80 15.97 -31.44
CA ALA A 165 -12.69 16.86 -31.13
C ALA A 165 -11.44 16.07 -30.69
N ALA A 166 -10.28 16.49 -31.18
CA ALA A 166 -8.99 15.89 -30.79
C ALA A 166 -8.54 16.28 -29.37
N ALA A 167 -9.13 17.32 -28.78
CA ALA A 167 -8.76 17.87 -27.48
C ALA A 167 -9.98 18.42 -26.74
N ILE A 168 -9.93 18.40 -25.42
CA ILE A 168 -10.91 19.05 -24.53
C ILE A 168 -10.34 20.42 -24.15
N PRO A 169 -10.90 21.55 -24.60
CA PRO A 169 -10.39 22.87 -24.25
C PRO A 169 -10.65 23.20 -22.77
N THR A 170 -9.69 23.87 -22.13
CA THR A 170 -9.75 24.21 -20.69
C THR A 170 -9.72 25.71 -20.40
N GLY A 171 -9.66 26.54 -21.45
CA GLY A 171 -9.54 28.00 -21.36
C GLY A 171 -8.18 28.52 -20.88
N ASN A 172 -7.58 27.86 -19.87
CA ASN A 172 -6.30 28.19 -19.26
C ASN A 172 -5.35 26.99 -19.27
N ALA A 173 -4.06 27.24 -19.03
CA ALA A 173 -3.06 26.20 -18.85
C ALA A 173 -3.49 25.20 -17.75
N THR A 174 -3.42 23.90 -18.06
CA THR A 174 -3.91 22.85 -17.16
C THR A 174 -3.06 22.67 -15.91
N GLY A 175 -1.76 22.97 -15.95
CA GLY A 175 -0.82 22.66 -14.87
C GLY A 175 -0.59 21.16 -14.63
N ILE A 176 -1.32 20.28 -15.33
CA ILE A 176 -1.18 18.82 -15.23
C ILE A 176 -0.01 18.37 -16.12
N PRO A 177 1.02 17.70 -15.57
CA PRO A 177 2.14 17.19 -16.37
C PRO A 177 1.73 16.31 -17.55
N GLN A 178 2.62 16.20 -18.53
CA GLN A 178 2.45 15.22 -19.61
C GLN A 178 2.51 13.81 -19.01
N CYS A 179 1.78 12.88 -19.63
CA CYS A 179 1.63 11.50 -19.18
C CYS A 179 0.84 11.33 -17.90
N SER A 180 0.29 12.39 -17.29
CA SER A 180 -0.59 12.24 -16.12
C SER A 180 -1.91 11.55 -16.47
N ILE A 181 -2.49 10.78 -15.55
CA ILE A 181 -3.83 10.19 -15.75
C ILE A 181 -4.85 11.21 -15.28
N VAL A 182 -5.85 11.45 -16.12
CA VAL A 182 -6.89 12.43 -15.88
C VAL A 182 -8.25 11.76 -15.95
N VAL A 183 -9.09 12.07 -14.97
CA VAL A 183 -10.51 11.74 -14.98
C VAL A 183 -11.28 13.01 -15.29
N VAL A 184 -12.13 12.95 -16.32
CA VAL A 184 -13.08 14.03 -16.64
C VAL A 184 -14.47 13.49 -16.39
N THR A 185 -15.21 14.10 -15.48
CA THR A 185 -16.49 13.54 -15.02
C THR A 185 -17.53 14.60 -14.67
N ASP A 186 -18.81 14.26 -14.87
CA ASP A 186 -19.95 14.91 -14.25
C ASP A 186 -20.59 13.97 -13.19
N CYS A 187 -21.84 14.21 -12.79
CA CYS A 187 -22.54 13.35 -11.83
C CYS A 187 -23.11 12.05 -12.43
N GLN A 188 -23.07 11.85 -13.76
CA GLN A 188 -23.66 10.71 -14.45
C GLN A 188 -22.61 9.82 -15.12
N ARG A 189 -21.60 10.43 -15.72
CA ARG A 189 -20.62 9.77 -16.57
C ARG A 189 -19.27 10.45 -16.46
N GLY A 190 -18.22 9.67 -16.73
CA GLY A 190 -16.88 10.20 -16.84
C GLY A 190 -15.99 9.33 -17.68
N VAL A 191 -14.81 9.84 -17.96
CA VAL A 191 -13.80 9.20 -18.80
C VAL A 191 -12.44 9.32 -18.13
N VAL A 192 -11.71 8.22 -18.06
CA VAL A 192 -10.32 8.19 -17.60
C VAL A 192 -9.40 7.97 -18.80
N PHE A 193 -8.36 8.79 -18.91
CA PHE A 193 -7.39 8.72 -20.00
C PHE A 193 -6.03 9.28 -19.57
N GLN A 194 -4.99 8.92 -20.29
CA GLN A 194 -3.65 9.44 -20.07
C GLN A 194 -3.39 10.67 -20.95
N LYS A 195 -2.99 11.78 -20.32
CA LYS A 195 -2.78 13.09 -20.94
C LYS A 195 -1.53 13.10 -21.83
N GLY A 196 -1.67 13.63 -23.05
CA GLY A 196 -0.62 13.62 -24.08
C GLY A 196 0.18 14.91 -24.23
N ASN A 197 -0.36 16.06 -23.83
CA ASN A 197 0.29 17.36 -23.96
C ASN A 197 0.93 17.82 -22.63
N ASN A 198 1.77 18.86 -22.69
CA ASN A 198 2.48 19.40 -21.52
C ASN A 198 1.55 20.18 -20.55
N ALA A 199 2.08 20.53 -19.37
CA ALA A 199 1.34 21.24 -18.32
C ALA A 199 0.90 22.66 -18.72
N SER A 200 1.63 23.31 -19.63
CA SER A 200 1.33 24.67 -20.10
C SER A 200 0.22 24.72 -21.15
N ALA A 201 -0.23 23.57 -21.67
CA ALA A 201 -1.29 23.51 -22.66
C ALA A 201 -2.65 23.91 -22.08
N SER A 202 -3.44 24.64 -22.88
CA SER A 202 -4.81 25.05 -22.57
C SER A 202 -5.88 24.08 -23.08
N SER A 203 -5.52 22.79 -23.11
CA SER A 203 -6.41 21.70 -23.48
C SER A 203 -5.94 20.39 -22.85
N LEU A 204 -6.80 19.38 -22.85
CA LEU A 204 -6.45 17.99 -22.52
C LEU A 204 -6.49 17.17 -23.81
N THR A 205 -5.40 16.47 -24.12
CA THR A 205 -5.32 15.52 -25.24
C THR A 205 -4.97 14.13 -24.73
N ARG A 206 -5.26 13.08 -25.49
CA ARG A 206 -4.78 11.72 -25.19
C ARG A 206 -3.35 11.53 -25.67
N ALA A 207 -2.53 10.83 -24.90
CA ALA A 207 -1.19 10.40 -25.29
C ALA A 207 -1.23 9.31 -26.38
N THR A 208 -0.30 9.38 -27.34
CA THR A 208 -0.23 8.50 -28.53
C THR A 208 1.00 7.59 -28.59
N GLY A 209 1.73 7.38 -27.47
CA GLY A 209 2.80 6.37 -27.42
C GLY A 209 4.00 6.67 -26.50
N ALA A 210 4.11 7.89 -25.97
CA ALA A 210 5.23 8.28 -25.10
C ALA A 210 4.99 8.01 -23.59
N CYS A 211 3.84 7.44 -23.24
CA CYS A 211 3.39 7.33 -21.85
C CYS A 211 2.91 5.91 -21.55
N SER A 212 3.21 5.42 -20.35
CA SER A 212 2.70 4.16 -19.79
C SER A 212 1.66 4.48 -18.70
N PRO A 213 0.47 3.84 -18.67
CA PRO A 213 0.08 2.67 -19.47
C PRO A 213 -0.25 2.99 -20.95
N GLY A 214 -0.46 4.25 -21.29
CA GLY A 214 -0.94 4.70 -22.60
C GLY A 214 -2.46 4.69 -22.67
N ASN A 215 -2.99 5.04 -23.85
CA ASN A 215 -4.42 4.98 -24.12
C ASN A 215 -4.75 3.90 -25.14
N SER A 216 -5.88 3.22 -24.92
CA SER A 216 -6.51 2.35 -25.89
C SER A 216 -7.11 3.22 -27.00
N ASN A 217 -6.63 3.06 -28.23
CA ASN A 217 -7.13 3.76 -29.42
C ASN A 217 -7.21 5.30 -29.28
N PRO A 218 -6.08 5.99 -29.03
CA PRO A 218 -6.06 7.42 -28.71
C PRO A 218 -6.61 8.35 -29.81
N SER A 219 -6.81 7.83 -31.02
CA SER A 219 -7.35 8.56 -32.17
C SER A 219 -8.87 8.42 -32.33
N ASN A 220 -9.54 7.53 -31.58
CA ASN A 220 -11.00 7.36 -31.67
C ASN A 220 -11.74 8.59 -31.10
N PRO A 221 -12.98 8.88 -31.51
CA PRO A 221 -13.78 9.93 -30.88
C PRO A 221 -13.87 9.79 -29.34
N TRP A 222 -14.15 10.87 -28.64
CA TRP A 222 -14.56 10.80 -27.23
C TRP A 222 -15.87 10.00 -27.12
N PRO A 223 -16.07 9.25 -26.02
CA PRO A 223 -17.25 8.41 -25.87
C PRO A 223 -18.56 9.18 -25.76
N PHE A 224 -18.49 10.46 -25.38
CA PHE A 224 -19.63 11.36 -25.25
C PHE A 224 -19.17 12.82 -25.35
N GLU A 225 -20.14 13.72 -25.57
CA GLU A 225 -19.89 15.16 -25.52
C GLU A 225 -19.52 15.59 -24.10
N ILE A 226 -18.43 16.35 -23.98
CA ILE A 226 -17.97 16.91 -22.72
C ILE A 226 -18.46 18.35 -22.66
N THR A 227 -19.13 18.71 -21.57
CA THR A 227 -19.67 20.06 -21.35
C THR A 227 -18.89 20.78 -20.26
N ASP A 228 -19.22 22.05 -20.02
CA ASP A 228 -18.68 22.85 -18.92
C ASP A 228 -19.12 22.41 -17.51
N GLN A 229 -20.07 21.47 -17.43
CA GLN A 229 -20.51 20.86 -16.18
C GLN A 229 -19.57 19.75 -15.70
N PHE A 230 -18.70 19.24 -16.59
CA PHE A 230 -17.70 18.27 -16.20
C PHE A 230 -16.61 18.94 -15.36
N ARG A 231 -15.94 18.13 -14.54
CA ARG A 231 -14.78 18.50 -13.75
C ARG A 231 -13.61 17.60 -14.12
N ALA A 232 -12.42 18.19 -14.15
CA ALA A 232 -11.18 17.45 -14.31
C ALA A 232 -10.62 17.07 -12.94
N MET A 233 -10.05 15.88 -12.86
CA MET A 233 -9.34 15.37 -11.69
C MET A 233 -8.04 14.71 -12.15
N GLU A 234 -6.99 14.84 -11.35
CA GLU A 234 -5.76 14.07 -11.54
C GLU A 234 -5.89 12.74 -10.80
N ALA A 235 -5.77 11.64 -11.54
CA ALA A 235 -5.90 10.30 -11.00
C ALA A 235 -4.53 9.77 -10.59
N LYS A 236 -4.43 9.29 -9.35
CA LYS A 236 -3.23 8.69 -8.79
C LYS A 236 -3.50 7.27 -8.32
N SER A 237 -2.50 6.42 -8.50
CA SER A 237 -2.50 5.04 -8.01
C SER A 237 -1.29 4.85 -7.11
N TYR A 238 -1.53 4.46 -5.86
CA TYR A 238 -0.52 4.19 -4.87
C TYR A 238 -0.44 2.70 -4.61
N ALA A 239 0.72 2.08 -4.83
CA ALA A 239 0.98 0.72 -4.36
C ALA A 239 1.74 0.77 -3.05
N TYR A 240 1.17 0.19 -2.01
CA TYR A 240 1.83 -0.11 -0.75
C TYR A 240 2.35 -1.56 -0.82
N TYR A 241 3.62 -1.74 -0.49
CA TYR A 241 4.26 -3.06 -0.50
C TYR A 241 5.45 -3.07 0.47
N VAL A 242 5.89 -4.28 0.84
CA VAL A 242 7.10 -4.46 1.64
C VAL A 242 8.24 -4.88 0.72
N GLY A 243 9.33 -4.14 0.76
CA GLY A 243 10.48 -4.29 -0.12
C GLY A 243 11.81 -4.23 0.64
N PRO A 244 12.95 -4.49 -0.03
CA PRO A 244 14.27 -4.27 0.57
C PRO A 244 14.54 -2.76 0.71
N GLY A 245 14.71 -2.30 1.96
CA GLY A 245 15.04 -0.92 2.31
C GLY A 245 16.48 -0.54 2.00
N ALA A 246 16.75 0.76 1.92
CA ALA A 246 18.08 1.28 1.61
C ALA A 246 19.15 0.90 2.66
N SER A 247 18.74 0.63 3.90
CA SER A 247 19.59 0.16 4.99
C SER A 247 19.91 -1.35 4.94
N GLY A 248 19.34 -2.08 3.96
CA GLY A 248 19.40 -3.54 3.90
C GLY A 248 18.34 -4.23 4.78
N GLU A 249 17.48 -3.45 5.41
CA GLU A 249 16.37 -3.91 6.26
C GLU A 249 15.06 -3.85 5.45
N PRO A 250 14.09 -4.75 5.68
CA PRO A 250 12.83 -4.68 4.96
C PRO A 250 12.04 -3.46 5.43
N ALA A 251 11.37 -2.80 4.50
CA ALA A 251 10.64 -1.57 4.77
C ALA A 251 9.30 -1.58 4.04
N LEU A 252 8.34 -0.84 4.60
CA LEU A 252 7.11 -0.50 3.90
C LEU A 252 7.38 0.65 2.94
N PHE A 253 7.04 0.44 1.68
CA PHE A 253 7.12 1.40 0.61
C PHE A 253 5.74 1.87 0.16
N ARG A 254 5.69 3.08 -0.40
CA ARG A 254 4.60 3.57 -1.23
C ARG A 254 5.15 4.01 -2.58
N ALA A 255 4.62 3.43 -3.66
CA ALA A 255 4.92 3.85 -5.02
C ALA A 255 3.74 4.66 -5.59
N ASP A 256 3.99 5.92 -5.98
CA ASP A 256 3.07 6.78 -6.72
C ASP A 256 3.22 6.53 -8.22
N TYR A 257 2.16 6.00 -8.83
CA TYR A 257 2.03 5.79 -10.28
C TYR A 257 1.29 6.95 -10.97
N GLY A 258 1.25 8.12 -10.33
CA GLY A 258 0.85 9.42 -10.86
C GLY A 258 1.78 9.95 -11.95
N ALA A 259 2.02 9.13 -12.97
CA ALA A 259 1.87 9.50 -14.36
C ALA A 259 2.74 10.72 -14.81
N GLY A 260 3.98 10.36 -15.14
CA GLY A 260 5.12 11.17 -15.60
C GLY A 260 6.46 10.54 -15.17
N SER A 261 6.52 10.11 -13.91
CA SER A 261 7.56 9.28 -13.31
C SER A 261 6.94 8.48 -12.16
N ILE A 262 7.41 7.24 -11.96
CA ILE A 262 7.08 6.48 -10.75
C ILE A 262 7.90 7.06 -9.61
N VAL A 263 7.25 7.43 -8.50
CA VAL A 263 7.93 7.93 -7.30
C VAL A 263 7.79 6.89 -6.20
N ILE A 264 8.91 6.29 -5.80
CA ILE A 264 8.94 5.28 -4.74
C ILE A 264 9.47 5.92 -3.47
N GLU A 265 8.70 5.80 -2.39
CA GLU A 265 9.02 6.36 -1.08
C GLU A 265 9.11 5.23 -0.05
N GLU A 266 10.23 5.14 0.66
CA GLU A 266 10.34 4.31 1.86
C GLU A 266 9.63 5.02 3.01
N LEU A 267 8.56 4.42 3.56
CA LEU A 267 7.77 5.01 4.62
C LEU A 267 8.28 4.61 6.01
N VAL A 268 8.48 3.31 6.20
CA VAL A 268 8.79 2.73 7.51
C VAL A 268 9.74 1.56 7.38
N GLU A 269 10.94 1.73 7.90
CA GLU A 269 11.90 0.65 8.09
C GLU A 269 11.43 -0.36 9.16
N GLY A 270 11.77 -1.64 8.95
CA GLY A 270 11.53 -2.71 9.90
C GLY A 270 10.17 -3.39 9.76
N VAL A 271 9.42 -3.12 8.70
CA VAL A 271 8.22 -3.89 8.35
C VAL A 271 8.65 -5.14 7.60
N GLU A 272 8.48 -6.32 8.20
CA GLU A 272 8.91 -7.59 7.61
C GLU A 272 7.82 -8.30 6.81
N ASN A 273 6.57 -8.10 7.21
CA ASN A 273 5.44 -8.77 6.59
C ASN A 273 4.21 -7.86 6.58
N MET A 274 3.56 -7.72 5.41
CA MET A 274 2.27 -7.07 5.25
C MET A 274 1.27 -8.07 4.67
N GLN A 275 0.08 -8.11 5.27
CA GLN A 275 -1.02 -8.97 4.88
C GLN A 275 -2.32 -8.17 4.80
N VAL A 276 -3.15 -8.46 3.79
CA VAL A 276 -4.30 -7.63 3.42
C VAL A 276 -5.54 -8.48 3.16
N LEU A 277 -6.66 -8.13 3.80
CA LEU A 277 -7.98 -8.69 3.49
C LEU A 277 -8.96 -7.60 3.05
N TYR A 278 -9.77 -7.91 2.05
CA TYR A 278 -10.78 -7.04 1.48
C TYR A 278 -12.15 -7.44 2.02
N GLY A 279 -12.81 -6.49 2.67
CA GLY A 279 -14.16 -6.64 3.20
C GLY A 279 -15.18 -6.40 2.10
N GLU A 280 -15.74 -7.49 1.57
CA GLU A 280 -16.71 -7.49 0.48
C GLU A 280 -18.13 -7.64 1.02
N ASP A 281 -19.04 -6.82 0.49
CA ASP A 281 -20.47 -6.92 0.73
C ASP A 281 -21.14 -7.72 -0.41
N LEU A 282 -21.64 -8.91 -0.06
CA LEU A 282 -22.35 -9.81 -0.96
C LEU A 282 -23.87 -9.61 -0.91
N THR A 283 -24.36 -8.81 0.03
CA THR A 283 -25.78 -8.50 0.23
C THR A 283 -26.02 -7.00 0.15
N PRO A 284 -25.64 -6.31 -0.96
CA PRO A 284 -25.64 -4.84 -1.04
C PRO A 284 -27.04 -4.20 -1.00
N THR A 285 -28.10 -5.02 -0.98
CA THR A 285 -29.48 -4.59 -0.76
C THR A 285 -29.83 -4.41 0.72
N ASP A 286 -29.03 -4.97 1.62
CA ASP A 286 -29.15 -4.67 3.03
C ASP A 286 -28.58 -3.27 3.31
N THR A 287 -29.09 -2.63 4.36
CA THR A 287 -28.67 -1.27 4.74
C THR A 287 -27.71 -1.30 5.93
N ASP A 288 -27.01 -2.41 6.17
CA ASP A 288 -26.19 -2.56 7.37
C ASP A 288 -24.77 -1.99 7.21
N TYR A 289 -24.34 -1.76 5.95
CA TYR A 289 -23.05 -1.22 5.55
C TYR A 289 -21.86 -1.98 6.14
N ARG A 290 -21.98 -3.30 6.29
CA ARG A 290 -20.94 -4.18 6.81
C ARG A 290 -20.48 -5.17 5.76
N PRO A 291 -19.18 -5.47 5.70
CA PRO A 291 -18.70 -6.58 4.89
C PRO A 291 -19.37 -7.89 5.31
N THR A 292 -19.90 -8.64 4.35
CA THR A 292 -20.38 -10.00 4.56
C THR A 292 -19.23 -10.96 4.85
N ARG A 293 -18.08 -10.73 4.19
CA ARG A 293 -16.87 -11.55 4.33
C ARG A 293 -15.60 -10.73 4.15
N TYR A 294 -14.48 -11.30 4.59
CA TYR A 294 -13.13 -10.81 4.31
C TYR A 294 -12.39 -11.85 3.47
N VAL A 295 -11.81 -11.43 2.35
CA VAL A 295 -11.11 -12.31 1.40
C VAL A 295 -9.76 -11.71 0.98
N THR A 296 -8.85 -12.55 0.49
CA THR A 296 -7.60 -12.12 -0.16
C THR A 296 -7.88 -11.50 -1.54
N ALA A 297 -6.91 -10.81 -2.13
CA ALA A 297 -7.12 -10.07 -3.39
C ALA A 297 -7.57 -10.97 -4.55
N ASP A 298 -6.99 -12.15 -4.67
CA ASP A 298 -7.31 -13.18 -5.68
C ASP A 298 -8.71 -13.80 -5.51
N ASN A 299 -9.32 -13.63 -4.33
CA ASN A 299 -10.63 -14.19 -3.99
C ASN A 299 -11.76 -13.14 -3.95
N ILE A 300 -11.49 -11.90 -4.35
CA ILE A 300 -12.53 -10.88 -4.58
C ILE A 300 -13.46 -11.36 -5.69
N THR A 301 -14.76 -11.11 -5.57
CA THR A 301 -15.74 -11.49 -6.63
C THR A 301 -16.52 -10.29 -7.19
N HIS A 302 -16.68 -9.26 -6.38
CA HIS A 302 -17.42 -8.03 -6.60
C HIS A 302 -16.55 -6.86 -6.09
N PRO A 303 -15.54 -6.43 -6.87
CA PRO A 303 -14.63 -5.36 -6.45
C PRO A 303 -15.36 -4.04 -6.15
N ASP A 304 -16.45 -3.76 -6.88
CA ASP A 304 -17.32 -2.59 -6.67
C ASP A 304 -18.02 -2.60 -5.29
N ASN A 305 -18.11 -3.77 -4.64
CA ASN A 305 -18.73 -3.96 -3.33
C ASN A 305 -17.69 -4.10 -2.20
N VAL A 306 -16.41 -3.82 -2.47
CA VAL A 306 -15.42 -3.75 -1.38
C VAL A 306 -15.71 -2.49 -0.57
N MET A 307 -15.90 -2.66 0.74
CA MET A 307 -16.30 -1.61 1.67
C MET A 307 -15.25 -1.32 2.74
N SER A 308 -14.34 -2.26 2.99
CA SER A 308 -13.25 -2.07 3.93
C SER A 308 -12.01 -2.87 3.53
N VAL A 309 -10.88 -2.48 4.10
CA VAL A 309 -9.62 -3.23 4.01
C VAL A 309 -9.07 -3.44 5.41
N ARG A 310 -8.66 -4.67 5.71
CA ARG A 310 -7.94 -5.01 6.94
C ARG A 310 -6.49 -5.26 6.60
N VAL A 311 -5.60 -4.48 7.18
CA VAL A 311 -4.16 -4.57 6.96
C VAL A 311 -3.50 -5.00 8.26
N SER A 312 -2.63 -6.02 8.19
CA SER A 312 -1.77 -6.47 9.29
C SER A 312 -0.31 -6.27 8.93
N LEU A 313 0.46 -5.66 9.84
CA LEU A 313 1.89 -5.40 9.69
C LEU A 313 2.66 -6.11 10.80
N LEU A 314 3.66 -6.90 10.42
CA LEU A 314 4.68 -7.44 11.30
C LEU A 314 5.86 -6.47 11.33
N VAL A 315 6.02 -5.77 12.44
CA VAL A 315 7.07 -4.74 12.61
C VAL A 315 8.11 -5.23 13.61
N ARG A 316 9.38 -4.97 13.32
CA ARG A 316 10.52 -5.34 14.17
C ARG A 316 11.25 -4.14 14.75
N THR A 317 12.02 -4.36 15.81
CA THR A 317 12.94 -3.36 16.34
C THR A 317 14.06 -3.07 15.35
N PRO A 318 14.37 -1.80 15.04
CA PRO A 318 15.46 -1.43 14.13
C PRO A 318 16.78 -2.10 14.49
N GLN A 319 17.09 -2.21 15.79
CA GLN A 319 18.31 -2.85 16.26
C GLN A 319 18.06 -4.22 16.89
N GLU A 320 19.09 -5.07 16.83
CA GLU A 320 19.17 -6.24 17.70
C GLU A 320 19.28 -5.82 19.17
N LEU A 321 18.56 -6.54 20.02
CA LEU A 321 18.63 -6.39 21.46
C LEU A 321 19.59 -7.42 22.04
N ASN A 322 20.17 -7.12 23.20
CA ASN A 322 20.95 -8.13 23.91
C ASN A 322 19.99 -9.19 24.49
N ARG A 323 19.61 -10.20 23.72
CA ARG A 323 18.70 -11.30 24.13
C ARG A 323 19.07 -12.58 23.36
N PRO A 324 18.59 -13.76 23.78
CA PRO A 324 18.76 -14.97 22.98
C PRO A 324 18.18 -14.77 21.57
N GLN A 325 18.87 -15.35 20.58
CA GLN A 325 18.32 -15.48 19.24
C GLN A 325 17.16 -16.47 19.28
N ALA A 326 16.06 -16.12 18.61
CA ALA A 326 14.92 -17.02 18.48
C ALA A 326 14.15 -16.69 17.20
N SER A 327 13.72 -17.73 16.49
CA SER A 327 12.59 -17.62 15.56
C SER A 327 11.28 -17.59 16.36
N ARG A 328 10.27 -16.90 15.83
CA ARG A 328 8.94 -16.84 16.45
C ARG A 328 7.89 -16.98 15.35
N THR A 329 6.86 -17.77 15.61
CA THR A 329 5.65 -17.76 14.79
C THR A 329 4.69 -16.74 15.37
N LEU A 330 4.28 -15.78 14.55
CA LEU A 330 3.37 -14.71 14.89
C LEU A 330 2.19 -14.75 13.93
N ARG A 331 0.99 -14.67 14.47
CA ARG A 331 -0.22 -14.66 13.66
C ARG A 331 -0.52 -13.26 13.17
N LEU A 332 -0.59 -13.11 11.85
CA LEU A 332 -1.09 -11.92 11.17
C LEU A 332 -2.51 -12.22 10.70
N LEU A 333 -3.37 -11.19 10.72
CA LEU A 333 -4.79 -11.35 10.43
C LEU A 333 -5.50 -12.37 11.36
N GLY A 334 -6.84 -12.32 11.42
CA GLY A 334 -7.64 -13.27 12.19
C GLY A 334 -7.40 -13.31 13.69
N VAL A 335 -8.01 -14.30 14.35
CA VAL A 335 -7.85 -14.59 15.78
C VAL A 335 -7.39 -16.03 16.04
N ASP A 336 -7.55 -16.91 15.07
CA ASP A 336 -7.18 -18.32 15.12
C ASP A 336 -6.44 -18.75 13.84
N ALA A 337 -5.97 -20.00 13.81
CA ALA A 337 -5.20 -20.50 12.68
C ALA A 337 -6.00 -20.55 11.36
N ALA A 338 -7.33 -20.69 11.43
CA ALA A 338 -8.18 -20.77 10.24
C ALA A 338 -8.47 -19.39 9.63
N THR A 339 -8.46 -18.35 10.44
CA THR A 339 -8.82 -16.97 10.05
C THR A 339 -7.62 -16.05 9.87
N GLY A 340 -6.43 -16.50 10.24
CA GLY A 340 -5.18 -15.76 10.14
C GLY A 340 -4.10 -16.51 9.37
N VAL A 341 -2.92 -15.91 9.32
CA VAL A 341 -1.73 -16.36 8.61
C VAL A 341 -0.61 -16.44 9.62
N ASP A 342 -0.04 -17.63 9.81
CA ASP A 342 1.04 -17.83 10.77
C ASP A 342 2.41 -17.58 10.11
N VAL A 343 3.05 -16.46 10.46
CA VAL A 343 4.35 -16.06 9.91
C VAL A 343 5.47 -16.41 10.88
N THR A 344 6.34 -17.33 10.47
CA THR A 344 7.56 -17.70 11.19
C THR A 344 8.72 -16.80 10.79
N THR A 345 9.29 -16.12 11.78
CA THR A 345 10.36 -15.14 11.60
C THR A 345 11.73 -15.80 11.54
N MET A 346 12.71 -15.08 10.99
CA MET A 346 14.12 -15.48 11.08
C MET A 346 14.59 -15.59 12.54
N ASN A 347 15.65 -16.39 12.73
CA ASN A 347 16.29 -16.58 14.04
C ASN A 347 17.26 -15.44 14.35
N ASP A 348 16.77 -14.43 15.08
CA ASP A 348 17.56 -13.24 15.45
C ASP A 348 17.22 -12.70 16.83
N ARG A 349 17.86 -11.58 17.22
CA ARG A 349 17.64 -10.94 18.52
C ARG A 349 16.65 -9.78 18.48
N ARG A 350 15.85 -9.63 17.42
CA ARG A 350 14.88 -8.53 17.28
C ARG A 350 13.56 -8.84 17.94
N VAL A 351 12.95 -7.82 18.55
CA VAL A 351 11.56 -7.94 19.01
C VAL A 351 10.66 -7.59 17.85
N ARG A 352 9.54 -8.31 17.76
CA ARG A 352 8.53 -8.14 16.72
C ARG A 352 7.17 -8.00 17.36
N LYS A 353 6.31 -7.21 16.72
CA LYS A 353 4.92 -7.05 17.11
C LYS A 353 4.06 -6.98 15.87
N VAL A 354 2.91 -7.62 15.95
CA VAL A 354 1.86 -7.53 14.93
C VAL A 354 0.96 -6.36 15.28
N PHE A 355 0.65 -5.53 14.30
CA PHE A 355 -0.37 -4.51 14.38
C PHE A 355 -1.37 -4.73 13.27
N THR A 356 -2.65 -4.56 13.59
CA THR A 356 -3.73 -4.75 12.62
C THR A 356 -4.68 -3.58 12.72
N SER A 357 -5.06 -3.04 11.56
CA SER A 357 -6.08 -2.00 11.45
C SER A 357 -7.10 -2.40 10.38
N THR A 358 -8.33 -1.92 10.53
CA THR A 358 -9.38 -2.05 9.50
C THR A 358 -9.85 -0.65 9.12
N PHE A 359 -9.83 -0.37 7.82
CA PHE A 359 -10.20 0.92 7.24
C PHE A 359 -11.46 0.76 6.43
N PHE A 360 -12.47 1.58 6.70
CA PHE A 360 -13.67 1.63 5.85
C PHE A 360 -13.45 2.62 4.71
N LEU A 361 -13.89 2.21 3.52
CA LEU A 361 -13.91 3.05 2.34
C LEU A 361 -15.01 4.09 2.48
N ARG A 362 -14.63 5.37 2.33
CA ARG A 362 -15.60 6.49 2.40
C ARG A 362 -16.34 6.67 1.08
N ASN A 363 -15.66 6.42 -0.03
CA ASN A 363 -16.26 6.45 -1.35
C ASN A 363 -16.40 5.01 -1.81
N LYS A 364 -17.63 4.54 -2.01
CA LYS A 364 -17.93 3.24 -2.61
C LYS A 364 -17.69 3.21 -4.13
N GLY A 365 -16.97 4.20 -4.67
CA GLY A 365 -17.05 4.55 -6.09
C GLY A 365 -16.42 3.49 -6.98
N LEU A 366 -17.21 2.96 -7.92
CA LEU A 366 -17.22 3.33 -9.34
C LEU A 366 -18.00 2.27 -10.15
N TYR A 367 -19.23 2.56 -10.58
CA TYR A 367 -20.06 1.58 -11.29
C TYR A 367 -19.59 1.39 -12.74
N ARG A 368 -19.16 0.17 -13.09
CA ARG A 368 -18.88 -0.24 -14.48
C ARG A 368 -20.19 -0.51 -15.23
N GLU A 369 -20.32 0.00 -16.47
CA GLU A 369 -21.33 -0.54 -17.38
C GLU A 369 -20.91 -1.96 -17.76
N ARG A 370 -21.61 -2.98 -17.25
CA ARG A 370 -21.54 -4.32 -17.83
C ARG A 370 -22.25 -4.25 -19.19
N PRO A 371 -21.61 -4.68 -20.29
CA PRO A 371 -22.25 -4.70 -21.60
C PRO A 371 -23.51 -5.56 -21.63
#